data_AF-A0A9D4EA19-F1
#
_entry.id   AF-A0A9D4EA19-F1
#
_cell.length_a   1.000
_cell.length_b   1.000
_cell.length_c   1.000
_cell.angle_alpha   90.00
_cell.angle_beta   90.00
_cell.angle_gamma   90.00
#
_symmetry.space_group_name_H-M   'P 1'
#
loop_
_entity.id
_entity.type
_entity.pdbx_description
1 polymer ?
#
loop_
_entity_poly.entity_id
_entity_poly.type
_entity_poly.pdbx_seq_one_letter_code
_entity_poly.pdbx_strand_id
1 'polypeptide(L)'
;MIKGNMLRKISAQDVNIVEKSLTLKPHQSATDLHKALKRDGADLCLNTVRKAIRAASYTYENPWYAHMVKDANKGPRVVFCRQLIDANNPMNDIIFSDESSIQLHNNKVTVYSLTGTCSATNPKP
;
A
#
# COMPACT_ATOMS: atom_id res chain seq x y z
N MET A 1 14.59 -6.40 -36.57
CA MET A 1 15.35 -5.29 -35.94
C MET A 1 14.73 -4.96 -34.59
N ILE A 2 15.35 -5.41 -33.50
CA ILE A 2 14.95 -5.01 -32.15
C ILE A 2 15.56 -3.63 -31.92
N LYS A 3 14.74 -2.56 -31.96
CA LYS A 3 15.21 -1.21 -31.65
C LYS A 3 15.74 -1.21 -30.21
N GLY A 4 17.06 -1.06 -30.06
CA GLY A 4 17.70 -0.86 -28.77
C GLY A 4 17.03 0.30 -28.05
N ASN A 5 16.45 0.01 -26.89
CA ASN A 5 15.76 0.99 -26.06
C ASN A 5 16.81 1.93 -25.45
N MET A 6 17.20 2.99 -26.18
CA MET A 6 18.07 4.03 -25.66
C MET A 6 17.45 4.59 -24.38
N LEU A 7 18.21 4.55 -23.29
CA LEU A 7 17.81 5.07 -21.99
C LEU A 7 17.69 6.60 -22.08
N ARG A 8 16.48 7.09 -22.43
CA ARG A 8 16.14 8.52 -22.32
C ARG A 8 16.38 8.97 -20.87
N LYS A 9 17.15 10.05 -20.68
CA LYS A 9 17.27 10.74 -19.40
C LYS A 9 15.90 11.32 -19.04
N ILE A 10 15.54 11.21 -17.76
CA ILE A 10 14.24 11.70 -17.31
C ILE A 10 14.23 13.22 -17.34
N SER A 11 13.18 13.81 -17.91
CA SER A 11 13.02 15.26 -17.94
C SER A 11 12.34 15.75 -16.66
N ALA A 12 12.53 17.03 -16.31
CA ALA A 12 11.80 17.66 -15.21
C ALA A 12 10.27 17.67 -15.46
N GLN A 13 9.87 17.74 -16.73
CA GLN A 13 8.46 17.64 -17.12
C GLN A 13 7.88 16.25 -16.84
N ASP A 14 8.66 15.19 -17.09
CA ASP A 14 8.24 13.80 -16.84
C ASP A 14 7.97 13.59 -15.34
N VAL A 15 8.81 14.18 -14.48
CA VAL A 15 8.67 14.15 -13.01
C VAL A 15 7.41 14.90 -12.57
N ASN A 16 7.20 16.12 -13.06
CA ASN A 16 6.06 16.96 -12.68
C ASN A 16 4.71 16.34 -13.08
N ILE A 17 4.63 15.72 -14.26
CA ILE A 17 3.42 15.03 -14.72
C ILE A 17 3.09 13.84 -13.79
N VAL A 18 4.09 13.04 -13.42
CA VAL A 18 3.91 11.91 -12.50
C VAL A 18 3.51 12.38 -11.11
N GLU A 19 4.20 13.39 -10.57
CA GLU A 19 3.90 13.97 -9.26
C GLU A 19 2.48 14.52 -9.17
N LYS A 20 2.03 15.29 -10.17
CA LYS A 20 0.64 15.78 -10.24
C LYS A 20 -0.37 14.63 -10.23
N SER A 21 -0.09 13.55 -10.98
CA SER A 21 -0.99 12.40 -11.04
C SER A 21 -1.03 11.63 -9.72
N LEU A 22 0.10 11.46 -9.04
CA LEU A 22 0.19 10.81 -7.73
C LEU A 22 -0.49 11.61 -6.62
N THR A 23 -0.39 12.94 -6.65
CA THR A 23 -1.09 13.83 -5.72
C THR A 23 -2.61 13.74 -5.89
N LEU A 24 -3.11 13.61 -7.12
CA LEU A 24 -4.54 13.47 -7.38
C LEU A 24 -5.06 12.07 -7.03
N LYS A 25 -4.28 11.03 -7.31
CA LYS A 25 -4.64 9.62 -7.11
C LYS A 25 -3.44 8.84 -6.59
N PRO A 26 -3.25 8.75 -5.26
CA PRO A 26 -2.12 8.02 -4.68
C PRO A 26 -2.31 6.49 -4.73
N HIS A 27 -3.56 6.01 -4.84
CA HIS A 27 -3.94 4.60 -4.85
C HIS A 27 -3.94 4.00 -6.26
N GLN A 28 -2.78 3.92 -6.90
CA GLN A 28 -2.66 3.33 -8.23
C GLN A 28 -1.30 2.64 -8.41
N SER A 29 -1.27 1.57 -9.20
CA SER A 29 0.00 0.93 -9.57
C SER A 29 0.74 1.78 -10.62
N ALA A 30 2.07 1.60 -10.75
CA ALA A 30 2.82 2.22 -11.85
C ALA A 30 2.27 1.86 -13.25
N THR A 31 1.67 0.68 -13.39
CA THR A 31 1.03 0.23 -14.63
C THR A 31 -0.25 1.01 -14.91
N ASP A 32 -1.07 1.24 -13.89
CA ASP A 32 -2.32 1.99 -14.03
C ASP A 32 -2.05 3.47 -14.23
N LEU A 33 -1.06 4.02 -13.52
CA LEU A 33 -0.54 5.36 -13.75
C LEU A 33 -0.04 5.51 -15.20
N HIS A 34 0.75 4.57 -15.70
CA HIS A 34 1.21 4.59 -17.10
C HIS A 34 0.04 4.56 -18.09
N LYS A 35 -0.98 3.72 -17.85
CA LYS A 35 -2.19 3.68 -18.69
C LYS A 35 -2.96 4.99 -18.65
N ALA A 36 -3.10 5.60 -17.48
CA ALA A 36 -3.78 6.89 -17.31
C ALA A 36 -3.02 7.99 -18.07
N LEU A 37 -1.71 8.13 -17.84
CA LEU A 37 -0.86 9.10 -18.52
C LEU A 37 -0.89 8.92 -20.05
N LYS A 38 -0.91 7.67 -20.54
CA LYS A 38 -1.00 7.39 -21.97
C LYS A 38 -2.37 7.80 -22.56
N ARG A 39 -3.46 7.63 -21.80
CA ARG A 39 -4.80 8.12 -22.22
C ARG A 39 -4.85 9.64 -22.29
N ASP A 40 -4.14 10.31 -21.37
CA ASP A 40 -4.03 11.77 -21.33
C ASP A 40 -3.02 12.33 -22.36
N GLY A 41 -2.48 11.48 -23.24
CA GLY A 41 -1.61 11.86 -24.35
C GLY A 41 -0.11 11.93 -24.03
N ALA A 42 0.33 11.51 -22.83
CA ALA A 42 1.74 11.49 -22.49
C ALA A 42 2.48 10.32 -23.16
N ASP A 43 3.57 10.63 -23.87
CA ASP A 43 4.46 9.63 -24.48
C ASP A 43 5.57 9.19 -23.52
N LEU A 44 5.18 8.45 -22.47
CA LEU A 44 6.11 7.91 -21.47
C LEU A 44 6.00 6.39 -21.45
N CYS A 45 7.13 5.69 -21.57
CA CYS A 45 7.16 4.25 -21.35
C CYS A 45 7.09 3.92 -19.84
N LEU A 46 6.66 2.71 -19.50
CA LEU A 46 6.50 2.27 -18.11
C LEU A 46 7.80 2.40 -17.28
N ASN A 47 8.96 2.18 -17.88
CA ASN A 47 10.24 2.34 -17.19
C ASN A 47 10.56 3.81 -16.87
N THR A 48 10.19 4.74 -17.75
CA THR A 48 10.32 6.18 -17.48
C THR A 48 9.40 6.58 -16.34
N VAL A 49 8.16 6.10 -16.32
CA VAL A 49 7.22 6.34 -15.20
C VAL A 49 7.84 5.87 -13.87
N ARG A 50 8.36 4.65 -13.79
CA ARG A 50 9.01 4.13 -12.56
C ARG A 50 10.25 4.93 -12.13
N LYS A 51 10.99 5.49 -13.08
CA LYS A 51 12.12 6.37 -12.77
C LYS A 51 11.63 7.73 -12.28
N ALA A 52 10.54 8.26 -12.85
CA ALA A 52 9.98 9.56 -12.48
C ALA A 52 9.38 9.51 -11.07
N ILE A 53 8.69 8.42 -10.71
CA ILE A 53 8.19 8.20 -9.34
C ILE A 53 9.34 8.32 -8.33
N ARG A 54 10.46 7.63 -8.60
CA ARG A 54 11.65 7.70 -7.73
C ARG A 54 12.29 9.08 -7.71
N ALA A 55 12.35 9.75 -8.85
CA ALA A 55 12.89 11.11 -8.95
C ALA A 55 12.01 12.15 -8.25
N ALA A 56 10.69 11.93 -8.19
CA ALA A 56 9.73 12.69 -7.40
C ALA A 56 9.76 12.34 -5.90
N SER A 57 10.74 11.53 -5.46
CA SER A 57 10.86 11.05 -4.09
C SER A 57 9.66 10.26 -3.58
N TYR A 58 8.90 9.59 -4.46
CA TYR A 58 7.85 8.66 -4.04
C TYR A 58 8.37 7.24 -3.91
N THR A 59 7.91 6.54 -2.88
CA THR A 59 8.16 5.12 -2.66
C THR A 59 6.85 4.33 -2.67
N TYR A 60 6.98 3.05 -3.03
CA TYR A 60 5.89 2.10 -2.95
C TYR A 60 5.69 1.70 -1.49
N GLU A 61 4.45 1.80 -1.00
CA GLU A 61 4.09 1.31 0.32
C GLU A 61 2.90 0.35 0.25
N ASN A 62 3.00 -0.70 1.05
CA ASN A 62 1.85 -1.51 1.39
C ASN A 62 1.16 -0.84 2.58
N PRO A 63 -0.10 -0.38 2.44
CA PRO A 63 -0.80 0.18 3.58
C PRO A 63 -0.95 -0.88 4.66
N TRP A 64 -0.64 -0.50 5.90
CA TRP A 64 -0.85 -1.37 7.04
C TRP A 64 -2.32 -1.33 7.42
N TYR A 65 -2.99 -2.47 7.29
CA TYR A 65 -4.34 -2.64 7.82
C TYR A 65 -4.24 -3.06 9.28
N ALA A 66 -4.39 -2.12 10.19
CA ALA A 66 -4.59 -2.46 11.59
C ALA A 66 -6.08 -2.71 11.83
N HIS A 67 -6.42 -3.82 12.48
CA HIS A 67 -7.70 -3.91 13.17
C HIS A 67 -7.65 -2.87 14.29
N MET A 68 -8.20 -1.68 14.04
CA MET A 68 -8.33 -0.66 15.07
C MET A 68 -9.24 -1.23 16.15
N VAL A 69 -8.64 -1.67 17.26
CA VAL A 69 -9.40 -2.03 18.46
C VAL A 69 -10.07 -0.74 18.92
N LYS A 70 -11.40 -0.67 18.78
CA LYS A 70 -12.20 0.45 19.30
C LYS A 70 -11.81 0.70 20.76
N ASP A 71 -11.73 1.95 21.18
CA ASP A 71 -11.27 2.28 22.54
C ASP A 71 -12.07 1.55 23.62
N ALA A 72 -13.39 1.42 23.42
CA ALA A 72 -14.28 0.64 24.29
C ALA A 72 -13.86 -0.84 24.47
N ASN A 73 -13.22 -1.45 23.47
CA ASN A 73 -12.81 -2.85 23.49
C ASN A 73 -11.39 -3.06 24.05
N LYS A 74 -10.62 -2.00 24.26
CA LYS A 74 -9.24 -2.10 24.77
C LYS A 74 -9.22 -2.59 26.22
N GLY A 75 -10.01 -1.96 27.10
CA GLY A 75 -10.10 -2.32 28.51
C GLY A 75 -10.49 -3.79 28.74
N PRO A 76 -11.60 -4.28 28.16
CA PRO A 76 -12.02 -5.67 28.29
C PRO A 76 -10.96 -6.68 27.85
N ARG A 77 -10.22 -6.42 26.77
CA ARG A 77 -9.12 -7.29 26.30
C ARG A 77 -7.98 -7.39 27.31
N VAL A 78 -7.59 -6.27 27.91
CA VAL A 78 -6.53 -6.24 28.93
C VAL A 78 -6.96 -7.04 30.17
N VAL A 79 -8.20 -6.86 30.62
CA VAL A 79 -8.74 -7.60 31.78
C VAL A 79 -8.75 -9.10 31.51
N PHE A 80 -9.24 -9.52 30.35
CA PHE A 80 -9.26 -10.93 29.96
C PHE A 80 -7.85 -11.55 29.94
N CYS A 81 -6.88 -10.88 29.31
CA CYS A 81 -5.49 -11.36 29.29
C CYS A 81 -4.89 -11.44 30.70
N ARG A 82 -5.17 -10.45 31.57
CA ARG A 82 -4.71 -10.47 32.96
C ARG A 82 -5.27 -11.67 33.71
N GLN A 83 -6.58 -11.93 33.60
CA GLN A 83 -7.23 -13.08 34.25
C GLN A 83 -6.60 -14.42 33.86
N LEU A 84 -6.24 -14.59 32.59
CA LEU A 84 -5.59 -15.80 32.10
C LEU A 84 -4.16 -15.97 32.65
N ILE A 85 -3.40 -14.87 32.70
CA ILE A 85 -2.05 -14.86 33.28
C ILE A 85 -2.11 -15.16 34.78
N ASP A 86 -2.99 -14.49 35.51
CA ASP A 86 -3.14 -14.65 36.97
C ASP A 86 -3.59 -16.08 37.32
N ALA A 87 -4.43 -16.69 36.47
CA ALA A 87 -4.85 -18.08 36.61
C ALA A 87 -3.79 -19.11 36.18
N ASN A 88 -2.64 -18.66 35.65
CA ASN A 88 -1.61 -19.50 35.03
C ASN A 88 -2.21 -20.57 34.09
N ASN A 89 -3.23 -20.19 33.33
CA ASN A 89 -4.05 -21.13 32.57
C ASN A 89 -3.31 -21.56 31.28
N PRO A 90 -2.98 -22.84 31.11
CA PRO A 90 -2.25 -23.33 29.93
C PRO A 90 -3.13 -23.48 28.68
N MET A 91 -4.46 -23.30 28.80
CA MET A 91 -5.44 -23.43 27.71
C MET A 91 -5.50 -24.82 27.06
N ASN A 92 -5.01 -25.86 27.72
CA ASN A 92 -4.90 -27.21 27.15
C ASN A 92 -6.25 -27.83 26.73
N ASP A 93 -7.35 -27.41 27.36
CA ASP A 93 -8.70 -27.93 27.10
C ASP A 93 -9.55 -26.98 26.23
N ILE A 94 -8.91 -26.03 25.53
CA ILE A 94 -9.61 -25.05 24.69
C ILE A 94 -9.42 -25.39 23.21
N ILE A 95 -10.52 -25.53 22.48
CA ILE A 95 -10.52 -25.59 21.03
C ILE A 95 -10.80 -24.19 20.49
N PHE A 96 -9.84 -23.61 19.78
CA PHE A 96 -10.03 -22.36 19.06
C PHE A 96 -10.56 -22.65 17.66
N SER A 97 -11.71 -22.08 17.32
CA SER A 97 -12.22 -22.04 15.96
C SER A 97 -12.49 -20.60 15.55
N ASP A 98 -12.21 -20.30 14.29
CA ASP A 98 -12.60 -19.05 13.65
C ASP A 98 -12.95 -19.36 12.19
N GLU A 99 -13.82 -18.53 11.62
CA GLU A 99 -14.17 -18.62 10.21
C GLU A 99 -13.29 -17.67 9.40
N SER A 100 -12.85 -18.10 8.23
CA SER A 100 -12.10 -17.24 7.32
C SER A 100 -12.70 -17.27 5.93
N SER A 101 -12.74 -16.10 5.29
CA SER A 101 -13.10 -16.00 3.88
C SER A 101 -11.87 -16.28 3.02
N ILE A 102 -12.07 -17.04 1.95
CA ILE A 102 -11.05 -17.23 0.91
C ILE A 102 -11.28 -16.20 -0.19
N GLN A 103 -10.25 -15.41 -0.47
CA GLN A 103 -10.33 -14.39 -1.50
C GLN A 103 -9.77 -14.89 -2.84
N LEU A 104 -10.62 -14.94 -3.87
CA LEU A 104 -10.27 -15.47 -5.20
C LEU A 104 -9.55 -14.44 -6.10
N HIS A 105 -9.62 -13.16 -5.75
CA HIS A 105 -9.05 -12.06 -6.53
C HIS A 105 -8.10 -11.23 -5.70
N ASN A 106 -7.07 -10.67 -6.33
CA ASN A 106 -6.08 -9.85 -5.64
C ASN A 106 -6.65 -8.46 -5.29
N ASN A 107 -6.83 -8.14 -4.01
CA ASN A 107 -7.22 -6.81 -3.52
C ASN A 107 -6.03 -6.02 -2.96
N LYS A 108 -4.81 -6.26 -3.48
CA LYS A 108 -3.64 -5.45 -3.11
C LYS A 108 -3.85 -4.01 -3.56
N VAL A 109 -4.12 -3.14 -2.61
CA VAL A 109 -4.08 -1.69 -2.82
C VAL A 109 -2.61 -1.26 -2.80
N THR A 110 -2.16 -0.69 -3.91
CA THR A 110 -0.85 -0.04 -3.99
C THR A 110 -1.01 1.43 -3.63
N VAL A 111 -0.16 1.94 -2.75
CA VAL A 111 -0.11 3.36 -2.41
C VAL A 111 1.30 3.89 -2.64
N TYR A 112 1.40 5.05 -3.28
CA TYR A 112 2.64 5.81 -3.32
C TYR A 112 2.62 6.90 -2.25
N SER A 113 3.66 6.94 -1.44
CA SER A 113 3.88 7.98 -0.42
C SER A 113 5.21 8.68 -0.68
N LEU A 114 5.40 9.86 -0.09
CA LEU A 114 6.69 10.52 -0.10
C LEU A 114 7.68 9.72 0.76
N THR A 115 8.88 9.54 0.23
CA THR A 115 9.97 8.80 0.89
C THR A 115 10.28 9.44 2.23
N GLY A 116 10.26 8.64 3.30
CA GLY A 116 10.51 9.10 4.67
C GLY A 116 9.26 9.56 5.43
N THR A 117 8.07 9.50 4.82
CA THR A 117 6.81 9.66 5.56
C THR A 117 6.40 8.35 6.21
N CYS A 118 5.72 8.41 7.36
CA CYS A 118 5.14 7.21 7.98
C CYS A 118 3.95 6.73 7.17
N SER A 119 3.88 5.43 6.89
CA SER A 119 2.73 4.82 6.21
C SER A 119 1.44 5.14 6.93
N ALA A 120 0.49 5.73 6.21
CA ALA A 120 -0.84 5.97 6.74
C ALA A 120 -1.53 4.62 7.03
N THR A 121 -2.04 4.46 8.25
CA THR A 121 -2.86 3.32 8.63
C THR A 121 -4.23 3.49 7.96
N ASN A 122 -4.53 2.66 6.97
CA ASN A 122 -5.85 2.68 6.36
C ASN A 122 -6.82 1.84 7.20
N PRO A 123 -8.05 2.29 7.43
CA PRO A 123 -9.08 1.44 8.00
C PRO A 123 -9.25 0.21 7.08
N LYS A 124 -9.47 -0.95 7.70
CA LYS A 124 -9.74 -2.17 6.95
C LYS A 124 -10.99 -1.93 6.08
N PRO A 125 -10.95 -2.24 4.77
CA PRO A 125 -12.12 -2.14 3.90
C PRO A 125 -13.23 -3.10 4.34
#